data_AF-R1I3L1-F1
#
_entry.id   AF-R1I3L1-F1
#
_cell.length_a   1.000
_cell.length_b   1.000
_cell.length_c   1.000
_cell.angle_alpha   90.00
_cell.angle_beta   90.00
_cell.angle_gamma   90.00
#
_symmetry.space_group_name_H-M   'P 1'
#
loop_
_entity.id
_entity.type
_entity.pdbx_description
1 polymer ?
#
loop_
_entity_poly.entity_id
_entity_poly.type
_entity_poly.pdbx_seq_one_letter_code
_entity_poly.pdbx_strand_id
1 'polypeptide(L)' 'MVSAEGERALFPAFLHVYVADADATYRRALDCGAASLEEPAKMPYGDRRAMVRDPFGNVFQIAQRGG' A
#
# COMPACT_ATOMS: atom_id res chain seq x y z
N MET A 1 -31.04 9.14 -10.42
CA MET A 1 -30.66 9.88 -9.20
C MET A 1 -29.16 10.12 -9.26
N VAL A 2 -28.75 11.37 -9.40
CA VAL A 2 -27.36 11.79 -9.21
C VAL A 2 -27.32 12.32 -7.78
N SER A 3 -26.49 11.76 -6.91
CA SER A 3 -26.28 12.31 -5.57
C SER A 3 -25.75 13.73 -5.71
N ALA A 4 -26.22 14.65 -4.87
CA ALA A 4 -25.79 16.06 -4.89
C ALA A 4 -24.25 16.16 -4.92
N GLU A 5 -23.73 17.07 -5.75
CA GLU A 5 -22.31 17.41 -5.88
C GLU A 5 -21.79 18.06 -4.59
N GLY A 6 -21.51 17.22 -3.59
CA GLY A 6 -20.72 17.59 -2.42
C GLY A 6 -19.32 16.99 -2.51
N GLU A 7 -18.31 17.70 -1.98
CA GLU A 7 -16.98 17.14 -1.80
C GLU A 7 -17.08 15.85 -0.98
N ARG A 8 -16.57 14.74 -1.53
CA ARG A 8 -16.52 13.48 -0.80
C ARG A 8 -15.50 13.62 0.34
N ALA A 9 -15.93 13.29 1.55
CA ALA A 9 -15.03 13.18 2.70
C ALA A 9 -13.89 12.20 2.41
N LEU A 10 -12.75 12.39 3.10
CA LEU A 10 -11.63 11.45 3.04
C LEU A 10 -12.13 10.03 3.34
N PHE A 11 -11.85 9.10 2.44
CA PHE A 11 -12.24 7.70 2.56
C PHE A 11 -11.00 6.83 2.33
N PRO A 12 -10.17 6.64 3.39
CA PRO A 12 -8.95 5.86 3.27
C PRO A 12 -9.24 4.41 2.86
N ALA A 13 -8.50 3.93 1.87
CA ALA A 13 -8.61 2.57 1.39
C ALA A 13 -7.55 1.65 2.03
N PHE A 14 -7.87 0.35 2.07
CA PHE A 14 -6.89 -0.70 2.25
C PHE A 14 -6.74 -1.45 0.92
N LEU A 15 -5.53 -1.47 0.36
CA LEU A 15 -5.25 -2.05 -0.94
C LEU A 15 -4.16 -3.12 -0.83
N HIS A 16 -4.48 -4.35 -1.27
CA HIS A 16 -3.49 -5.40 -1.47
C HIS A 16 -3.11 -5.43 -2.96
N VAL A 17 -1.88 -5.06 -3.27
CA VAL A 17 -1.39 -4.92 -4.64
C VAL A 17 -0.14 -5.77 -4.86
N TYR A 18 -0.12 -6.50 -5.97
CA TYR A 18 1.06 -7.21 -6.43
C TYR A 18 1.90 -6.34 -7.34
N VAL A 19 3.20 -6.33 -7.10
CA VAL A 19 4.21 -5.60 -7.88
C VAL A 19 5.35 -6.52 -8.26
N ALA A 20 6.16 -6.11 -9.23
CA ALA A 20 7.32 -6.87 -9.66
C ALA A 20 8.42 -6.92 -8.57
N ASP A 21 8.59 -5.83 -7.82
CA ASP A 21 9.59 -5.70 -6.77
C ASP A 21 8.98 -4.98 -5.55
N ALA A 22 8.78 -5.73 -4.46
CA ALA A 22 8.18 -5.21 -3.24
C ALA A 22 9.13 -4.23 -2.50
N ASP A 23 10.44 -4.47 -2.51
CA ASP A 23 11.41 -3.62 -1.82
C ASP A 23 11.58 -2.27 -2.51
N ALA A 24 11.66 -2.28 -3.84
CA ALA A 24 11.77 -1.05 -4.61
C ALA A 24 10.51 -0.20 -4.49
N THR A 25 9.34 -0.84 -4.55
CA THR A 25 8.05 -0.14 -4.38
C THR A 25 7.90 0.40 -2.96
N TYR A 26 8.30 -0.37 -1.94
CA TYR A 26 8.29 0.04 -0.55
C TYR A 26 9.17 1.27 -0.30
N ARG A 27 10.44 1.24 -0.74
CA ARG A 27 11.36 2.39 -0.62
C ARG A 27 10.81 3.63 -1.31
N ARG A 28 10.30 3.48 -2.53
CA ARG A 28 9.66 4.58 -3.26
C ARG A 28 8.49 5.19 -2.48
N ALA A 29 7.67 4.36 -1.82
CA ALA A 29 6.56 4.86 -1.02
C ALA A 29 7.07 5.72 0.15
N LEU A 30 8.12 5.29 0.84
CA LEU A 30 8.75 6.07 1.90
C LEU A 30 9.33 7.40 1.39
N ASP A 31 10.02 7.38 0.23
CA ASP A 31 10.56 8.59 -0.41
C ASP A 31 9.45 9.59 -0.78
N CYS A 32 8.24 9.10 -1.05
CA CYS A 32 7.04 9.92 -1.29
C CYS A 32 6.29 10.36 -0.03
N GLY A 33 6.84 10.10 1.17
CA GLY A 33 6.26 10.53 2.44
C GLY A 33 5.27 9.54 3.07
N ALA A 34 5.22 8.29 2.60
CA ALA A 34 4.50 7.24 3.30
C ALA A 34 5.22 6.85 4.60
N ALA A 35 4.46 6.41 5.60
CA ALA A 35 4.98 5.84 6.83
C ALA A 35 5.05 4.30 6.72
N SER A 36 6.17 3.72 7.15
CA SER A 36 6.30 2.27 7.34
C SER A 36 5.31 1.78 8.39
N LEU A 37 4.56 0.73 8.06
CA LEU A 37 3.75 -0.04 9.02
C LEU A 37 4.35 -1.43 9.25
N GLU A 38 4.82 -2.07 8.18
CA GLU A 38 5.53 -3.34 8.21
C GLU A 38 6.67 -3.31 7.19
N GLU A 39 7.90 -3.56 7.66
CA GLU A 39 9.07 -3.67 6.78
C GLU A 39 8.95 -4.89 5.85
N PRO A 40 9.57 -4.86 4.66
CA PRO A 40 9.56 -5.99 3.74
C PRO A 40 10.11 -7.28 4.36
N ALA A 41 9.28 -8.32 4.36
CA ALA A 41 9.65 -9.64 4.87
C ALA A 41 9.13 -10.75 3.96
N LYS A 42 9.80 -11.92 4.00
CA LYS A 42 9.31 -13.13 3.33
C LYS A 42 8.22 -13.76 4.21
N MET A 43 7.06 -13.96 3.63
CA MET A 43 5.91 -14.55 4.29
C MET A 43 6.00 -16.09 4.27
N PRO A 44 5.37 -16.80 5.23
CA PRO A 44 5.36 -18.27 5.25
C PRO A 44 4.80 -18.91 3.97
N TYR A 45 3.92 -18.21 3.27
CA TYR A 45 3.32 -18.63 2.00
C TYR A 45 4.15 -18.26 0.76
N GLY A 46 5.39 -17.79 0.94
CA GLY A 46 6.38 -17.63 -0.13
C GLY A 46 6.55 -16.20 -0.63
N ASP A 47 5.50 -15.38 -0.60
CA ASP A 47 5.56 -14.00 -1.08
C ASP A 47 6.50 -13.12 -0.25
N ARG A 48 7.04 -12.10 -0.90
CA ARG A 48 7.69 -10.98 -0.23
C ARG A 48 6.68 -9.85 -0.06
N ARG A 49 6.44 -9.40 1.17
CA ARG A 49 5.38 -8.43 1.50
C ARG A 49 5.88 -7.33 2.42
N ALA A 50 5.38 -6.12 2.23
CA ALA A 50 5.54 -4.96 3.11
C ALA A 50 4.21 -4.21 3.27
N MET A 51 4.13 -3.27 4.21
CA MET A 51 2.95 -2.42 4.38
C MET A 51 3.32 -0.98 4.72
N VAL A 52 2.66 -0.02 4.05
CA VAL A 52 2.87 1.42 4.25
C VAL A 52 1.53 2.15 4.37
N ARG A 53 1.54 3.30 5.04
CA ARG A 53 0.44 4.25 5.08
C ARG A 53 0.82 5.53 4.34
N ASP A 54 0.07 5.93 3.33
CA ASP A 54 0.31 7.18 2.60
C ASP A 54 -0.13 8.43 3.39
N PRO A 55 0.20 9.65 2.91
CA PRO A 55 -0.20 10.90 3.57
C PRO A 55 -1.72 11.14 3.65
N PHE A 56 -2.51 10.48 2.81
CA PHE A 56 -3.98 10.58 2.79
C PHE A 56 -4.65 9.53 3.69
N GLY A 57 -3.85 8.69 4.35
CA GLY A 57 -4.30 7.65 5.28
C GLY A 57 -4.55 6.30 4.62
N ASN A 58 -4.36 6.14 3.31
CA ASN A 58 -4.52 4.85 2.65
C ASN A 58 -3.44 3.88 3.12
N VAL A 59 -3.81 2.61 3.28
CA VAL A 59 -2.87 1.54 3.60
C VAL A 59 -2.64 0.67 2.38
N PHE A 60 -1.38 0.55 1.98
CA PHE A 60 -0.95 -0.31 0.90
C PHE A 60 -0.23 -1.52 1.46
N GLN A 61 -0.79 -2.69 1.21
CA GLN A 61 -0.15 -3.98 1.38
C GLN A 61 0.54 -4.35 0.06
N ILE A 62 1.84 -4.15 0.02
CA ILE A 62 2.67 -4.33 -1.18
C ILE A 62 3.19 -5.76 -1.17
N ALA A 63 2.79 -6.56 -2.15
CA ALA A 63 3.21 -7.94 -2.28
C ALA A 63 3.98 -8.17 -3.59
N GLN A 64 4.94 -9.08 -3.56
CA GLN A 64 5.63 -9.62 -4.70
C GLN A 64 5.49 -11.14 -4.63
N ARG A 65 5.03 -11.76 -5.71
CA ARG A 65 4.86 -13.21 -5.78
C ARG A 65 6.19 -13.90 -5.50
N GLY A 66 6.17 -14.84 -4.56
CA GLY A 66 7.27 -15.78 -4.36
C GLY A 66 7.42 -16.66 -5.61
N GLY A 67 8.65 -16.80 -6.09
CA GLY A 67 9.00 -17.80 -7.10
C GLY A 67 9.08 -19.20 -6.52
#